data_AF-A0A920UXH0-F1
#
_entry.id   AF-A0A920UXH0-F1
#
_cell.length_a   1.000
_cell.length_b   1.000
_cell.length_c   1.000
_cell.angle_alpha   90.00
_cell.angle_beta   90.00
_cell.angle_gamma   90.00
#
_symmetry.space_group_name_H-M   'P 1'
#
loop_
_entity.id
_entity.type
_entity.pdbx_description
1 polymer ?
#
loop_
_entity_poly.entity_id
_entity_poly.type
_entity_poly.pdbx_seq_one_letter_code
_entity_poly.pdbx_strand_id
1 'polypeptide(L)'
;MIKVEELREATGYRLPVSVKLGAGRIRDDIKIAAKDGFDFVELDGMQGSTGAGSSEVIDHVGIPTLPAIIEALEALEEIGARSVFKSY
;
A
#
# COMPACT_ATOMS: atom_id res chain seq x y z
N MET A 1 11.59 -10.67 -3.20
CA MET A 1 12.47 -9.50 -3.00
C MET A 1 11.96 -8.41 -3.91
N ILE A 2 11.46 -7.31 -3.34
CA ILE A 2 10.98 -6.16 -4.11
C ILE A 2 12.19 -5.28 -4.45
N LYS A 3 12.30 -4.86 -5.70
CA LYS A 3 13.48 -4.16 -6.26
C LYS A 3 13.44 -2.64 -6.05
N VAL A 4 13.16 -2.20 -4.81
CA VAL A 4 13.07 -0.77 -4.47
C VAL A 4 14.38 -0.04 -4.78
N GLU A 5 15.51 -0.66 -4.44
CA GLU A 5 16.84 -0.06 -4.67
C GLU A 5 17.14 0.16 -6.16
N GLU A 6 16.80 -0.80 -7.01
CA GLU A 6 17.01 -0.66 -8.47
C GLU A 6 16.21 0.52 -9.05
N LEU A 7 15.00 0.78 -8.54
CA LEU A 7 14.20 1.94 -8.93
C LEU A 7 14.81 3.26 -8.42
N ARG A 8 15.38 3.25 -7.21
CA ARG A 8 16.10 4.41 -6.67
C ARG A 8 17.35 4.71 -7.49
N GLU A 9 18.14 3.69 -7.81
CA GLU A 9 19.32 3.82 -8.68
C GLU A 9 18.95 4.36 -10.06
N ALA A 10 17.90 3.81 -10.69
CA ALA A 10 17.44 4.24 -12.02
C ALA A 10 17.02 5.72 -12.06
N THR A 11 16.54 6.27 -10.94
CA THR A 11 16.16 7.69 -10.84
C THR A 11 17.28 8.58 -10.30
N GLY A 12 18.41 8.00 -9.90
CA GLY A 12 19.50 8.69 -9.21
C GLY A 12 19.08 9.24 -7.84
N TYR A 13 18.18 8.53 -7.14
CA TYR A 13 17.61 8.91 -5.84
C TYR A 13 16.85 10.26 -5.84
N ARG A 14 16.43 10.75 -7.01
CA ARG A 14 15.72 12.04 -7.14
C ARG A 14 14.20 11.92 -6.98
N LEU A 15 13.64 10.72 -7.12
CA LEU A 15 12.20 10.49 -7.06
C LEU A 15 11.87 9.49 -5.95
N PRO A 16 10.74 9.68 -5.23
CA PRO A 16 10.25 8.69 -4.28
C PRO A 16 9.74 7.44 -5.02
N VAL A 17 9.83 6.30 -4.35
CA VAL A 17 9.32 5.00 -4.82
C VAL A 17 8.13 4.61 -3.96
N SER A 18 6.98 4.41 -4.59
CA SER A 18 5.76 3.92 -3.94
C SER A 18 5.38 2.51 -4.35
N VAL A 19 4.49 1.94 -3.56
CA VAL A 19 3.74 0.74 -3.93
C VAL A 19 2.25 1.00 -3.83
N LYS A 20 1.52 0.52 -4.84
CA LYS A 20 0.06 0.56 -4.88
C LYS A 20 -0.49 -0.81 -4.53
N LEU A 21 -1.34 -0.86 -3.51
CA LEU A 21 -1.87 -2.08 -2.93
C LEU A 21 -3.39 -2.06 -2.97
N GLY A 22 -3.99 -3.10 -3.57
CA GLY A 22 -5.41 -3.36 -3.43
C GLY A 22 -5.73 -3.88 -2.02
N ALA A 23 -6.85 -3.44 -1.45
CA ALA A 23 -7.16 -3.74 -0.05
C ALA A 23 -7.55 -5.20 0.17
N GLY A 24 -6.58 -6.05 0.46
CA GLY A 24 -6.77 -7.47 0.75
C GLY A 24 -6.17 -7.86 2.10
N ARG A 25 -4.86 -8.14 2.15
CA ARG A 25 -4.15 -8.53 3.37
C ARG A 25 -3.36 -7.36 3.94
N ILE A 26 -4.06 -6.27 4.22
CA ILE A 26 -3.45 -4.99 4.54
C ILE A 26 -2.45 -5.08 5.68
N ARG A 27 -2.78 -5.79 6.75
CA ARG A 27 -1.88 -5.94 7.90
C ARG A 27 -0.52 -6.53 7.55
N ASP A 28 -0.46 -7.47 6.61
CA ASP A 28 0.80 -8.08 6.18
C ASP A 28 1.50 -7.22 5.12
N ASP A 29 0.73 -6.74 4.13
CA ASP A 29 1.26 -5.98 2.99
C ASP A 29 1.93 -4.67 3.46
N ILE A 30 1.35 -4.00 4.45
CA ILE A 30 1.89 -2.76 5.03
C ILE A 30 3.21 -3.01 5.79
N LYS A 31 3.31 -4.13 6.52
CA LYS A 31 4.55 -4.49 7.22
C LYS A 31 5.67 -4.82 6.23
N ILE A 32 5.33 -5.48 5.13
CA ILE A 32 6.27 -5.75 4.03
C ILE A 32 6.71 -4.44 3.40
N ALA A 33 5.78 -3.54 3.07
CA ALA A 33 6.10 -2.25 2.46
C ALA A 33 7.01 -1.39 3.36
N ALA A 34 6.74 -1.36 4.66
CA ALA A 34 7.57 -0.66 5.63
C ALA A 34 8.98 -1.26 5.73
N LYS A 35 9.10 -2.60 5.69
CA LYS A 35 10.39 -3.30 5.73
C LYS A 35 11.21 -3.11 4.45
N ASP A 36 10.55 -3.06 3.30
CA ASP A 36 11.21 -2.96 1.99
C ASP A 36 11.59 -1.50 1.62
N GLY A 37 11.26 -0.52 2.48
CA GLY A 37 11.77 0.84 2.38
C GLY A 37 11.09 1.71 1.31
N PHE A 38 9.81 1.46 1.05
CA PHE A 38 8.98 2.36 0.22
C PHE A 38 8.80 3.72 0.90
N ASP A 39 8.79 4.79 0.11
CA ASP A 39 8.62 6.16 0.61
C ASP A 39 7.16 6.45 0.98
N PHE A 40 6.21 5.86 0.25
CA PHE A 40 4.78 5.92 0.56
C PHE A 40 4.03 4.71 0.01
N VAL A 41 2.87 4.44 0.59
CA VAL A 41 1.96 3.37 0.17
C VAL A 41 0.66 4.00 -0.30
N GLU A 42 0.22 3.62 -1.49
CA GLU A 42 -1.11 3.94 -2.02
C GLU A 42 -2.04 2.77 -1.73
N LEU A 43 -3.11 3.05 -0.97
CA LEU A 43 -4.07 2.04 -0.54
C LEU A 43 -5.37 2.17 -1.32
N ASP A 44 -5.67 1.16 -2.14
CA ASP A 44 -6.87 1.12 -2.96
C ASP A 44 -7.91 0.20 -2.32
N GLY A 45 -8.91 0.79 -1.67
CA GLY A 45 -10.07 0.04 -1.21
C GLY A 45 -10.96 -0.45 -2.35
N MET A 46 -11.98 -1.23 -2.02
CA MET A 46 -12.96 -1.78 -2.98
C MET A 46 -13.63 -0.71 -3.87
N GLN A 47 -13.61 0.56 -3.46
CA GLN A 47 -14.19 1.68 -4.21
C GLN A 47 -13.33 2.14 -5.40
N GLY A 48 -12.17 1.51 -5.61
CA GLY A 48 -11.36 1.70 -6.82
C GLY A 48 -12.15 1.37 -8.09
N SER A 49 -11.85 2.05 -9.18
CA SER A 49 -12.53 1.87 -10.46
C SER A 49 -11.56 1.40 -11.55
N THR A 50 -12.10 0.77 -12.58
CA THR A 50 -11.38 0.34 -13.77
C THR A 50 -12.32 0.33 -14.97
N GLY A 51 -11.81 0.70 -16.15
CA GLY A 51 -12.60 0.67 -17.39
C GLY A 51 -12.79 -0.72 -17.99
N ALA A 52 -12.16 -1.75 -17.41
CA ALA A 52 -12.14 -3.11 -17.97
C ALA A 52 -12.26 -4.21 -16.90
N GLY A 53 -12.63 -3.88 -15.66
CA GLY A 53 -12.85 -4.88 -14.60
C GLY A 53 -14.14 -5.66 -14.81
N SER A 54 -14.16 -6.94 -14.43
CA SER A 54 -15.42 -7.68 -14.39
C SER A 54 -16.29 -7.18 -13.24
N SER A 55 -17.60 -7.30 -13.38
CA SER A 55 -18.55 -6.92 -12.33
C SER A 55 -18.28 -7.69 -11.04
N GLU A 56 -17.88 -8.96 -11.13
CA GLU A 56 -17.61 -9.75 -9.92
C GLU A 56 -16.42 -9.18 -9.12
N VAL A 57 -15.38 -8.70 -9.82
CA VAL A 57 -14.22 -8.09 -9.14
C VAL A 57 -14.60 -6.74 -8.54
N ILE A 58 -15.33 -5.90 -9.29
CA ILE A 58 -15.75 -4.57 -8.84
C ILE A 58 -16.67 -4.66 -7.62
N ASP A 59 -17.59 -5.63 -7.60
CA ASP A 59 -18.63 -5.72 -6.57
C ASP A 59 -18.22 -6.57 -5.36
N HIS A 60 -17.24 -7.48 -5.51
CA HIS A 60 -16.96 -8.51 -4.50
C HIS A 60 -15.49 -8.65 -4.08
N VAL A 61 -14.55 -7.90 -4.65
CA VAL A 61 -13.13 -7.99 -4.28
C VAL A 61 -12.67 -6.74 -3.52
N GLY A 62 -12.00 -6.99 -2.41
CA GLY A 62 -11.33 -5.97 -1.60
C GLY A 62 -12.10 -5.54 -0.36
N ILE A 63 -11.41 -4.82 0.51
CA ILE A 63 -11.93 -4.25 1.75
C ILE A 63 -12.30 -2.77 1.50
N PRO A 64 -13.35 -2.23 2.12
CA PRO A 64 -13.65 -0.80 2.01
C PRO A 64 -12.46 0.07 2.44
N THR A 65 -12.28 1.21 1.76
CA THR A 65 -11.11 2.09 1.94
C THR A 65 -10.88 2.50 3.40
N LEU A 66 -11.93 2.90 4.14
CA LEU A 66 -11.79 3.35 5.53
C LEU A 66 -11.28 2.25 6.49
N PRO A 67 -11.91 1.04 6.56
CA PRO A 67 -11.37 -0.04 7.38
C PRO A 67 -9.98 -0.49 6.93
N ALA A 68 -9.69 -0.47 5.63
CA ALA A 68 -8.34 -0.76 5.13
C ALA A 68 -7.31 0.24 5.68
N ILE A 69 -7.63 1.54 5.72
CA ILE A 69 -6.75 2.54 6.34
C ILE A 69 -6.53 2.22 7.82
N ILE A 70 -7.60 1.95 8.58
CA ILE A 70 -7.48 1.63 10.01
C ILE A 70 -6.56 0.42 10.23
N GLU A 71 -6.76 -0.66 9.47
CA GLU A 71 -5.92 -1.85 9.55
C GLU A 71 -4.45 -1.57 9.23
N ALA A 72 -4.19 -0.71 8.24
CA ALA A 72 -2.83 -0.26 7.92
C ALA A 72 -2.17 0.49 9.08
N LEU A 73 -2.93 1.37 9.76
CA LEU A 73 -2.42 2.13 10.90
C LEU A 73 -2.08 1.23 12.08
N GLU A 74 -2.93 0.26 12.39
CA GLU A 74 -2.67 -0.75 13.43
C GLU A 74 -1.44 -1.60 13.10
N ALA A 75 -1.31 -2.02 11.84
CA ALA A 75 -0.17 -2.81 11.39
C ALA A 75 1.17 -2.09 11.57
N LEU A 76 1.18 -0.77 11.30
CA LEU A 76 2.34 0.09 11.52
C LEU A 76 2.65 0.29 13.00
N GLU A 77 1.63 0.44 13.84
CA GLU A 77 1.79 0.55 15.30
C GLU A 77 2.42 -0.72 15.88
N GLU A 78 1.98 -1.90 15.45
CA GLU A 78 2.50 -3.20 15.88
C GLU A 78 4.00 -3.39 15.63
N ILE A 79 4.56 -2.73 14.61
CA ILE A 79 5.98 -2.79 14.26
C ILE A 79 6.75 -1.52 14.66
N GLY A 80 6.11 -0.58 15.37
CA GLY A 80 6.72 0.69 15.78
C GLY A 80 7.05 1.65 14.63
N ALA A 81 6.42 1.49 13.46
CA ALA A 81 6.66 2.28 12.25
C ALA A 81 5.62 3.40 12.04
N ARG A 82 4.75 3.66 13.02
CA ARG A 82 3.68 4.67 12.89
C ARG A 82 4.19 6.08 12.62
N SER A 83 5.36 6.43 13.15
CA SER A 83 6.00 7.73 12.92
C SER A 83 6.56 7.90 11.51
N VAL A 84 6.76 6.81 10.77
CA VAL A 84 7.34 6.78 9.42
C VAL A 84 6.28 7.09 8.36
N PHE A 85 5.07 6.55 8.51
CA PHE A 85 3.97 6.77 7.57
C PHE A 85 2.87 7.64 8.18
N LYS A 86 2.63 8.81 7.58
CA LYS A 86 1.50 9.68 7.93
C LYS A 86 0.36 9.46 6.92
N SER A 87 -0.85 9.32 7.43
CA SER A 87 -2.07 9.35 6.63
C SER A 87 -2.44 10.81 6.40
N TYR A 88 -2.52 11.24 5.13
CA TYR A 88 -2.94 12.58 4.72
C TYR A 88 -4.39 12.56 4.22
#